data_AF-A0A536AAX1-F1
#
_entry.id   AF-A0A536AAX1-F1
#
_cell.length_a   1.000
_cell.length_b   1.000
_cell.length_c   1.000
_cell.angle_alpha   90.00
_cell.angle_beta   90.00
_cell.angle_gamma   90.00
#
_symmetry.space_group_name_H-M   'P 1'
#
loop_
_entity.id
_entity.type
_entity.pdbx_description
1 polymer ?
#
loop_
_entity_poly.entity_id
_entity_poly.type
_entity_poly.pdbx_seq_one_letter_code
_entity_poly.pdbx_strand_id
1 'polypeptide(L)'
;MFVYVINKHGQPLMPCTPRKARLLLKAGKAKVVHAVPFTLQLLYGSSGYRQDVGLGVDAGTRHIGISATTENEVLFEAEVHPRTDIQALLATRRQFRRVRRSRKTRYRPARYANRK
;
A
#
# COMPACT_ATOMS: atom_id res chain seq x y z
N MET A 1 -10.31 -13.36 -11.96
CA MET A 1 -10.63 -12.43 -10.85
C MET A 1 -10.88 -13.22 -9.59
N PHE A 2 -10.05 -13.02 -8.58
CA PHE A 2 -10.14 -13.68 -7.28
C PHE A 2 -10.89 -12.82 -6.27
N VAL A 3 -11.48 -13.48 -5.27
CA VAL A 3 -12.04 -12.81 -4.08
C VAL A 3 -11.23 -13.24 -2.87
N TYR A 4 -10.61 -12.28 -2.21
CA TYR A 4 -9.78 -12.55 -1.04
C TYR A 4 -10.64 -12.85 0.16
N VAL A 5 -10.19 -13.78 1.01
CA VAL A 5 -10.99 -14.29 2.12
C VAL A 5 -10.21 -14.17 3.42
N ILE A 6 -10.88 -13.64 4.43
CA ILE A 6 -10.43 -13.56 5.82
C ILE A 6 -11.34 -14.45 6.66
N ASN A 7 -10.78 -15.24 7.57
CA ASN A 7 -11.56 -16.07 8.47
C ASN A 7 -12.23 -15.23 9.59
N LYS A 8 -13.02 -15.88 10.45
CA LYS A 8 -13.68 -15.21 11.59
C LYS A 8 -12.69 -14.56 12.55
N HIS A 9 -11.47 -15.09 12.66
CA HIS A 9 -10.42 -14.59 13.56
C HIS A 9 -9.53 -13.51 12.93
N GLY A 10 -9.85 -13.03 11.73
CA GLY A 10 -9.07 -11.97 11.07
C GLY A 10 -7.82 -12.47 10.35
N GLN A 11 -7.63 -13.80 10.22
CA GLN A 11 -6.48 -14.37 9.52
C GLN A 11 -6.82 -14.63 8.05
N PRO A 12 -5.87 -14.39 7.12
CA PRO A 12 -6.08 -14.62 5.70
C PRO A 12 -6.19 -16.12 5.37
N LEU A 13 -6.96 -16.41 4.33
CA LEU A 13 -7.10 -17.73 3.71
C LEU A 13 -6.85 -17.61 2.20
N MET A 14 -6.71 -18.75 1.52
CA MET A 14 -6.63 -18.75 0.06
C MET A 14 -7.86 -18.08 -0.57
N PRO A 15 -7.67 -17.29 -1.64
CA PRO A 15 -8.77 -16.65 -2.33
C PRO A 15 -9.74 -17.67 -2.91
N CYS A 16 -10.97 -17.22 -3.16
CA CYS A 16 -12.00 -18.05 -3.75
C CYS A 16 -12.50 -17.48 -5.06
N THR A 17 -13.23 -18.31 -5.80
CA THR A 17 -13.89 -17.88 -7.03
C THR A 17 -15.05 -16.92 -6.72
N PRO A 18 -15.34 -15.95 -7.61
CA PRO A 18 -16.46 -15.02 -7.42
C PRO A 18 -17.81 -15.71 -7.23
N ARG A 19 -18.00 -16.90 -7.82
CA ARG A 19 -19.20 -17.73 -7.62
C ARG A 19 -19.34 -18.14 -6.15
N LYS A 20 -18.27 -18.64 -5.52
CA LYS A 20 -18.28 -19.06 -4.11
C LYS A 20 -18.50 -17.87 -3.19
N ALA A 21 -17.82 -16.76 -3.45
CA ALA A 21 -18.01 -15.49 -2.75
C ALA A 21 -19.49 -15.04 -2.75
N ARG A 22 -20.14 -15.05 -3.91
CA ARG A 22 -21.56 -14.68 -4.04
C ARG A 22 -22.49 -15.60 -3.25
N LEU A 23 -22.25 -16.91 -3.28
CA LEU A 23 -23.04 -17.87 -2.51
C LEU A 23 -22.89 -17.65 -1.00
N LEU A 24 -21.68 -17.36 -0.53
CA LEU A 24 -21.42 -17.05 0.88
C LEU A 24 -22.13 -15.76 1.33
N LEU A 25 -22.11 -14.73 0.49
CA LEU A 25 -22.83 -13.48 0.76
C LEU A 25 -24.36 -13.70 0.77
N LYS A 26 -24.90 -14.40 -0.23
CA LYS A 26 -26.34 -14.69 -0.32
C LYS A 26 -26.83 -15.53 0.86
N ALA A 27 -25.99 -16.43 1.38
CA ALA A 27 -26.29 -17.24 2.55
C ALA A 27 -26.07 -16.52 3.90
N GLY A 28 -25.71 -15.23 3.91
CA GLY A 28 -25.45 -14.46 5.15
C GLY A 28 -24.23 -14.96 5.93
N LYS A 29 -23.33 -15.65 5.25
CA LYS A 29 -22.22 -16.43 5.81
C LYS A 29 -20.89 -15.67 5.81
N ALA A 30 -20.82 -14.58 5.03
CA ALA A 30 -19.69 -13.69 4.95
C ALA A 30 -20.16 -12.23 4.88
N LYS A 31 -19.28 -11.29 5.22
CA LYS A 31 -19.48 -9.85 5.01
C LYS A 31 -18.38 -9.29 4.11
N VAL A 32 -18.69 -8.25 3.35
CA VAL A 32 -17.69 -7.50 2.58
C VAL A 32 -16.92 -6.60 3.53
N VAL A 33 -15.58 -6.60 3.43
CA VAL A 33 -14.69 -5.74 4.24
C VAL A 33 -13.99 -4.69 3.37
N HIS A 34 -13.55 -5.08 2.17
CA HIS A 34 -12.95 -4.17 1.21
C HIS A 34 -13.58 -4.35 -0.18
N ALA A 35 -13.78 -3.24 -0.88
CA ALA A 35 -14.29 -3.25 -2.25
C ALA A 35 -13.17 -3.49 -3.27
N VAL A 36 -11.99 -2.90 -3.06
CA VAL A 36 -10.83 -3.03 -3.94
C VAL A 36 -9.55 -3.18 -3.09
N PRO A 37 -8.84 -4.32 -3.19
CA PRO A 37 -9.31 -5.55 -3.81
C PRO A 37 -10.54 -6.14 -3.09
N PHE A 38 -11.44 -6.80 -3.82
CA PHE A 38 -12.69 -7.30 -3.25
C PHE A 38 -12.40 -8.41 -2.23
N THR A 39 -12.71 -8.14 -0.96
CA THR A 39 -12.30 -8.97 0.17
C THR A 39 -13.51 -9.27 1.06
N LEU A 40 -13.70 -10.55 1.35
CA LEU A 40 -14.75 -11.06 2.23
C LEU A 40 -14.17 -11.53 3.56
N GLN A 41 -14.92 -11.32 4.63
CA GLN A 41 -14.67 -11.94 5.93
C GLN A 41 -15.78 -12.94 6.25
N LEU A 42 -15.39 -14.17 6.57
CA LEU A 42 -16.32 -15.21 7.02
C LEU A 42 -16.80 -14.89 8.44
N LEU A 43 -18.11 -15.07 8.68
CA LEU A 43 -18.71 -14.88 10.01
C LEU A 43 -18.70 -16.17 10.84
N TYR A 44 -18.42 -17.30 10.19
CA TYR A 44 -18.40 -18.64 10.75
C TYR A 44 -17.17 -19.38 10.22
N GLY A 45 -16.68 -20.34 10.99
CA GLY A 45 -15.49 -21.12 10.66
C GLY A 45 -14.17 -20.38 10.90
N SER A 46 -13.13 -21.16 11.14
CA SER A 46 -11.78 -20.69 11.48
C SER A 46 -10.69 -21.39 10.67
N SER A 47 -10.93 -22.63 10.26
CA SER A 47 -10.05 -23.43 9.43
C SER A 47 -10.31 -23.18 7.94
N GLY A 48 -9.22 -23.12 7.18
CA GLY A 48 -9.25 -22.99 5.73
C GLY A 48 -7.87 -23.27 5.18
N TYR A 49 -7.82 -23.62 3.90
CA TYR A 49 -6.58 -23.93 3.22
C TYR A 49 -5.70 -22.68 3.07
N ARG A 50 -4.40 -22.87 3.29
CA ARG A 50 -3.32 -21.90 3.09
C ARG A 50 -2.20 -22.61 2.36
N GLN A 51 -1.51 -21.87 1.50
CA GLN A 51 -0.26 -22.29 0.88
C GLN A 51 0.67 -21.08 0.86
N ASP A 52 1.96 -21.33 0.69
CA ASP A 52 2.93 -20.26 0.56
C ASP A 52 2.73 -19.51 -0.77
N VAL A 53 2.86 -18.19 -0.71
CA VAL A 53 2.66 -17.28 -1.84
C VAL A 53 3.91 -16.42 -1.97
N GLY A 54 4.49 -16.41 -3.17
CA GLY A 54 5.59 -15.53 -3.53
C GLY A 54 5.09 -14.10 -3.72
N LEU A 55 5.86 -13.14 -3.21
CA LEU A 55 5.60 -11.71 -3.41
C LEU A 55 6.63 -11.15 -4.39
N GLY A 56 6.16 -10.70 -5.56
CA GLY A 56 6.95 -9.93 -6.50
C GLY A 56 6.71 -8.44 -6.28
N VAL A 57 7.77 -7.67 -6.08
CA VAL A 57 7.72 -6.20 -6.02
C VAL A 57 8.75 -5.63 -6.98
N ASP A 58 8.28 -4.96 -8.02
CA ASP A 58 9.12 -4.19 -8.93
C ASP A 58 8.95 -2.70 -8.62
N ALA A 59 9.96 -2.11 -7.97
CA ALA A 59 9.88 -0.76 -7.43
C ALA A 59 10.52 0.27 -8.39
N GLY A 60 9.71 0.88 -9.24
CA GLY A 60 10.10 2.03 -10.05
C GLY A 60 9.79 3.38 -9.36
N THR A 61 10.37 4.46 -9.89
CA THR A 61 10.21 5.82 -9.34
C THR A 61 8.81 6.39 -9.53
N ARG A 62 8.10 5.98 -10.60
CA ARG A 62 6.75 6.45 -10.95
C ARG A 62 5.69 5.35 -10.90
N HIS A 63 6.11 4.10 -11.00
CA HIS A 63 5.27 2.92 -11.11
C HIS A 63 5.88 1.84 -10.24
N ILE A 64 5.09 1.26 -9.36
CA ILE A 64 5.50 0.12 -8.52
C ILE A 64 4.56 -1.03 -8.86
N GLY A 65 5.10 -2.09 -9.47
CA GLY A 65 4.37 -3.31 -9.73
C GLY A 65 4.39 -4.22 -8.52
N ILE A 66 3.23 -4.74 -8.14
CA ILE A 66 3.07 -5.72 -7.06
C ILE A 66 2.35 -6.93 -7.62
N SER A 67 2.92 -8.12 -7.42
CA SER A 67 2.28 -9.38 -7.77
C SER A 67 2.36 -10.38 -6.61
N ALA A 68 1.32 -11.18 -6.45
CA ALA A 68 1.32 -12.32 -5.53
C ALA A 68 1.11 -13.58 -6.34
N THR A 69 2.10 -14.47 -6.33
CA THR A 69 2.14 -15.64 -7.20
C THR A 69 2.26 -16.93 -6.40
N THR A 70 1.72 -17.97 -6.98
CA THR A 70 1.93 -19.35 -6.57
C THR A 70 2.71 -20.04 -7.68
N GLU A 71 3.09 -21.31 -7.51
CA GLU A 71 3.80 -22.03 -8.58
C GLU A 71 3.00 -22.11 -9.89
N ASN A 72 1.66 -22.12 -9.79
CA ASN A 72 0.77 -22.39 -10.92
C ASN A 72 0.02 -21.16 -11.43
N GLU A 73 -0.26 -20.19 -10.55
CA GLU A 73 -1.14 -19.06 -10.89
C GLU A 73 -0.76 -17.76 -10.16
N VAL A 74 -1.10 -16.64 -10.80
CA VAL A 74 -1.00 -15.30 -10.20
C VAL A 74 -2.32 -14.95 -9.50
N LEU A 75 -2.26 -14.73 -8.20
CA LEU A 75 -3.43 -14.48 -7.35
C LEU A 75 -3.80 -13.00 -7.26
N PHE A 76 -2.83 -12.11 -7.38
CA PHE A 76 -3.01 -10.66 -7.26
C PHE A 76 -1.99 -9.94 -8.12
N GLU A 77 -2.43 -8.88 -8.77
CA GLU A 77 -1.60 -7.95 -9.52
C GLU A 77 -2.12 -6.54 -9.25
N ALA A 78 -1.21 -5.62 -8.98
CA ALA A 78 -1.53 -4.21 -8.84
C ALA A 78 -0.37 -3.35 -9.31
N GLU A 79 -0.72 -2.21 -9.87
CA GLU A 79 0.22 -1.14 -10.16
C GLU A 79 -0.08 0.03 -9.23
N VAL A 80 0.94 0.46 -8.50
CA VAL A 80 0.85 1.60 -7.58
C VAL A 80 1.58 2.78 -8.21
N HIS A 81 0.89 3.91 -8.30
CA HIS A 81 1.46 5.17 -8.78
C HIS A 81 1.84 6.06 -7.58
N PRO A 82 3.10 5.99 -7.10
CA PRO A 82 3.55 6.86 -6.03
C PRO A 82 3.59 8.34 -6.46
N ARG A 83 3.44 9.21 -5.48
CA ARG A 83 3.50 10.67 -5.66
C ARG A 83 4.95 11.12 -5.94
N THR A 84 5.17 11.83 -7.06
CA THR A 84 6.51 12.18 -7.58
C THR A 84 6.99 13.60 -7.26
N ASP A 85 6.07 14.51 -6.93
CA ASP A 85 6.35 15.93 -6.67
C ASP A 85 6.96 16.20 -5.28
N ILE A 86 7.00 15.20 -4.39
CA ILE A 86 7.52 15.33 -3.02
C ILE A 86 8.96 15.87 -3.03
N GLN A 87 9.82 15.36 -3.92
CA GLN A 87 11.21 15.80 -4.01
C GLN A 87 11.30 17.30 -4.35
N ALA A 88 10.51 17.76 -5.31
CA ALA A 88 10.46 19.16 -5.70
C ALA A 88 9.92 20.04 -4.57
N LEU A 89 8.85 19.62 -3.89
CA LEU A 89 8.28 20.33 -2.75
C LEU A 89 9.28 20.45 -1.59
N LEU A 90 10.05 19.40 -1.31
CA LEU A 90 11.10 19.42 -0.29
C LEU A 90 12.26 20.34 -0.69
N ALA A 91 12.63 20.40 -1.98
CA ALA A 91 13.63 21.32 -2.51
C ALA A 91 13.17 22.79 -2.35
N THR A 92 11.94 23.10 -2.75
CA THR A 92 11.34 24.44 -2.57
C THR A 92 11.27 24.84 -1.10
N ARG A 93 10.82 23.93 -0.22
CA ARG A 93 10.82 24.15 1.24
C ARG A 93 12.22 24.45 1.77
N ARG A 94 13.24 23.74 1.30
CA ARG A 94 14.65 23.96 1.66
C ARG A 94 15.13 25.33 1.18
N GLN A 95 14.80 25.73 -0.05
CA GLN A 95 15.18 27.03 -0.62
C GLN A 95 14.58 28.20 0.17
N PHE A 96 13.26 28.18 0.43
CA PHE A 96 12.61 29.22 1.24
C PHE A 96 13.19 29.31 2.66
N ARG A 97 13.59 28.18 3.26
CA ARG A 97 14.28 28.18 4.55
C ARG A 97 15.66 28.85 4.47
N ARG A 98 16.46 28.57 3.45
CA ARG A 98 17.76 29.21 3.23
C ARG A 98 17.60 30.72 3.04
N VAL A 99 16.68 31.15 2.19
CA VAL A 99 16.41 32.58 1.92
C VAL A 99 15.99 33.31 3.19
N ARG A 100 15.04 32.77 3.98
CA ARG A 100 14.64 33.39 5.26
C ARG A 100 15.81 33.53 6.23
N ARG A 101 16.68 32.53 6.34
CA ARG A 101 17.87 32.57 7.21
C ARG A 101 18.93 33.57 6.74
N SER A 102 18.99 33.83 5.44
CA SER A 102 19.90 34.82 4.84
C SER A 102 19.37 36.25 4.95
N ARG A 103 18.08 36.48 4.67
CA ARG A 103 17.47 37.83 4.69
C ARG A 103 17.16 38.34 6.09
N LYS A 104 16.74 37.47 7.03
CA LYS A 104 16.43 37.85 8.42
C LYS A 104 17.70 37.83 9.29
N THR A 105 18.68 38.65 8.92
CA THR A 105 19.97 38.80 9.61
C THR A 105 20.14 40.14 10.30
N ARG A 106 19.11 40.99 10.36
CA ARG A 106 19.15 42.34 10.98
C ARG A 106 19.81 42.37 12.36
N TYR A 107 19.59 41.34 13.19
CA TYR A 107 20.17 41.21 14.53
C TYR A 107 21.23 40.09 14.63
N ARG A 108 21.69 39.54 13.49
CA ARG A 108 22.71 38.48 13.47
C ARG A 108 24.04 39.05 13.00
N PRO A 109 25.15 38.81 13.71
CA PRO A 109 26.47 39.16 13.22
C PRO A 109 26.76 38.46 11.89
N ALA A 110 27.51 39.13 11.02
CA ALA A 110 27.85 38.61 9.71
C ALA A 110 28.60 37.26 9.84
N ARG A 111 28.12 36.24 9.13
CA ARG A 111 28.69 34.88 9.25
C ARG A 111 29.93 34.64 8.40
N TYR A 112 30.22 35.50 7.40
CA TYR A 112 31.38 35.33 6.52
C TYR A 112 32.72 35.51 7.26
N ALA A 113 32.74 36.22 8.39
CA ALA A 113 33.92 36.36 9.24
C ALA A 113 34.03 35.29 10.35
N ASN A 114 33.02 34.41 10.49
CA ASN A 114 32.86 33.49 11.63
C ASN A 114 32.86 31.99 11.21
N ARG A 115 33.36 31.68 10.02
CA ARG A 115 33.61 30.30 9.57
C ARG A 115 35.08 30.23 9.14
N LYS A 116 35.91 29.58 9.95
CA LYS A 116 37.20 29.04 9.48
C LYS A 116 36.93 27.95 8.45
#